data_AF-A0A7X9FFH3-F1
#
_entry.id   AF-A0A7X9FFH3-F1
#
_cell.length_a   1.000
_cell.length_b   1.000
_cell.length_c   1.000
_cell.angle_alpha   90.00
_cell.angle_beta   90.00
_cell.angle_gamma   90.00
#
_symmetry.space_group_name_H-M   'P 1'
#
loop_
_entity.id
_entity.type
_entity.pdbx_description
1 polymer ?
#
loop_
_entity_poly.entity_id
_entity_poly.type
_entity_poly.pdbx_seq_one_letter_code
_entity_poly.pdbx_strand_id
1 'polypeptide(L)'
;ARAPDIVLPPESLWRPSASRRDGVALAPGASSPVKAWPVDRYAALAERIAADFKIPVRIILGERDASLAETFAPLPSTNVSVCLKRSLAEVAAVMARSRLVLTNDSGLMHLSSATGAPTAALFGPTHEQLGFYPLGLHDTVISVDETCRPCSLHGNKPCYREQQYCFTRLTVDEVYRQAAALLERITLRPAAFIDRDGTLIEDKHYLADPDKIVFVPGALEAVRKLKQAGCLIVVVSNQSGVARGFFPTTTVDRVHQRLTELMAAAGCAPDDIRFCPHLPDGDDPAYRGDCECRKPKPGMLEQAGRELHIDMKRSYMIGDKFSDIQCGRAAGTAAILVRTGEGRQTENNLPSHPYLRPDAVADGVGAAAEFIVSRV
;
A
#
# COMPACT_ATOMS: atom_id res chain seq x y z
N ALA A 1 -32.28 -19.61 25.45
CA ALA A 1 -31.12 -19.13 26.23
C ALA A 1 -30.80 -17.72 25.77
N ARG A 2 -30.71 -16.74 26.67
CA ARG A 2 -30.19 -15.40 26.30
C ARG A 2 -28.75 -15.58 25.83
N ALA A 3 -28.40 -14.98 24.70
CA ALA A 3 -26.99 -14.88 24.29
C ALA A 3 -26.22 -14.24 25.46
N PRO A 4 -25.03 -14.77 25.83
CA PRO A 4 -24.24 -14.18 26.89
C PRO A 4 -23.96 -12.70 26.56
N ASP A 5 -23.99 -11.83 27.56
CA ASP A 5 -23.60 -10.43 27.41
C ASP A 5 -22.12 -10.39 26.99
N ILE A 6 -21.87 -10.16 25.69
CA ILE A 6 -20.53 -10.01 25.15
C ILE A 6 -20.06 -8.60 25.53
N VAL A 7 -19.26 -8.53 26.60
CA VAL A 7 -18.54 -7.30 26.96
C VAL A 7 -17.34 -7.18 26.02
N LEU A 8 -17.43 -6.27 25.04
CA LEU A 8 -16.32 -5.94 24.18
C LEU A 8 -15.25 -5.17 24.98
N PRO A 9 -13.94 -5.39 24.71
CA PRO A 9 -12.88 -4.58 25.30
C PRO A 9 -13.03 -3.10 24.88
N PRO A 10 -12.41 -2.15 25.61
CA PRO A 10 -12.38 -0.74 25.22
C PRO A 10 -12.03 -0.53 23.73
N GLU A 11 -12.66 0.44 23.06
CA GLU A 11 -12.45 0.71 21.62
C GLU A 11 -10.98 0.89 21.24
N SER A 12 -10.15 1.37 22.17
CA SER A 12 -8.69 1.52 22.03
C SER A 12 -7.93 0.21 21.78
N LEU A 13 -8.55 -0.95 22.05
CA LEU A 13 -7.95 -2.28 21.92
C LEU A 13 -8.39 -3.06 20.68
N TRP A 14 -9.53 -2.73 20.05
CA TRP A 14 -10.08 -3.53 18.96
C TRP A 14 -10.36 -2.78 17.66
N ARG A 15 -10.34 -1.43 17.64
CA ARG A 15 -10.27 -0.69 16.37
C ARG A 15 -8.82 -0.60 15.90
N PRO A 16 -8.43 -1.23 14.78
CA PRO A 16 -7.11 -1.03 14.21
C PRO A 16 -7.04 0.42 13.69
N SER A 17 -6.11 1.24 14.20
CA SER A 17 -5.69 2.40 13.42
C SER A 17 -4.78 1.88 12.31
N ALA A 18 -4.98 2.32 11.07
CA ALA A 18 -4.11 1.97 9.94
C ALA A 18 -2.63 2.32 10.24
N SER A 19 -2.39 3.26 11.16
CA SER A 19 -1.06 3.67 11.65
C SER A 19 -0.41 2.77 12.71
N ARG A 20 -1.06 1.68 13.18
CA ARG A 20 -0.58 0.85 14.31
C ARG A 20 -0.23 -0.59 14.00
N ARG A 21 -0.34 -1.03 12.74
CA ARG A 21 0.00 -2.41 12.36
C ARG A 21 1.50 -2.58 12.12
N ASP A 22 2.14 -3.41 12.94
CA ASP A 22 3.60 -3.39 13.10
C ASP A 22 4.27 -4.75 12.83
N GLY A 23 3.55 -5.80 12.45
CA GLY A 23 4.15 -7.12 12.20
C GLY A 23 3.21 -8.13 11.55
N VAL A 24 3.65 -9.38 11.47
CA VAL A 24 2.85 -10.51 10.96
C VAL A 24 2.55 -11.46 12.12
N ALA A 25 1.34 -12.01 12.15
CA ALA A 25 1.02 -13.10 13.08
C ALA A 25 0.86 -14.42 12.32
N LEU A 26 1.45 -15.49 12.85
CA LEU A 26 1.26 -16.85 12.38
C LEU A 26 0.56 -17.66 13.46
N ALA A 27 -0.57 -18.28 13.14
CA ALA A 27 -1.32 -19.13 14.07
C ALA A 27 -1.34 -20.57 13.53
N PRO A 28 -0.33 -21.40 13.87
CA PRO A 28 -0.16 -22.76 13.34
C PRO A 28 -1.09 -23.79 14.02
N GLY A 29 -1.76 -23.42 15.11
CA GLY A 29 -2.72 -24.28 15.78
C GLY A 29 -3.95 -24.59 14.92
N ALA A 30 -4.55 -25.76 15.13
CA ALA A 30 -5.84 -26.13 14.54
C ALA A 30 -6.56 -27.11 15.46
N SER A 31 -7.89 -26.99 15.59
CA SER A 31 -8.68 -27.93 16.40
C SER A 31 -8.72 -29.35 15.82
N SER A 32 -8.38 -29.50 14.54
CA SER A 32 -8.29 -30.77 13.81
C SER A 32 -6.87 -30.92 13.27
N PRO A 33 -6.11 -31.96 13.65
CA PRO A 33 -4.74 -32.17 13.14
C PRO A 33 -4.68 -32.26 11.61
N VAL A 34 -5.71 -32.81 10.97
CA VAL A 34 -5.79 -32.88 9.51
C VAL A 34 -6.02 -31.51 8.86
N LYS A 35 -6.17 -30.43 9.62
CA LYS A 35 -6.21 -29.05 9.08
C LYS A 35 -4.97 -28.26 9.47
N ALA A 36 -4.08 -28.82 10.28
CA ALA A 36 -2.83 -28.17 10.66
C ALA A 36 -1.80 -28.31 9.54
N TRP A 37 -1.48 -27.20 8.87
CA TRP A 37 -0.32 -27.18 7.99
C TRP A 37 0.95 -27.43 8.84
N PRO A 38 1.94 -28.22 8.36
CA PRO A 38 3.05 -28.66 9.18
C PRO A 38 3.79 -27.50 9.89
N VAL A 39 4.05 -27.67 11.18
CA VAL A 39 4.57 -26.60 12.05
C VAL A 39 6.00 -26.19 11.68
N ASP A 40 6.82 -27.13 11.23
CA ASP A 40 8.16 -26.90 10.67
C ASP A 40 8.12 -25.96 9.46
N ARG A 41 7.07 -26.06 8.64
CA ARG A 41 6.85 -25.16 7.50
C ARG A 41 6.42 -23.76 7.93
N TYR A 42 5.64 -23.64 9.01
CA TYR A 42 5.38 -22.34 9.64
C TYR A 42 6.66 -21.69 10.17
N ALA A 43 7.58 -22.48 10.74
CA ALA A 43 8.86 -21.99 11.24
C ALA A 43 9.72 -21.43 10.09
N ALA A 44 9.87 -22.19 9.01
CA ALA A 44 10.58 -21.74 7.80
C ALA A 44 9.93 -20.50 7.16
N LEU A 45 8.59 -20.45 7.13
CA LEU A 45 7.87 -19.27 6.64
C LEU A 45 8.11 -18.03 7.52
N ALA A 46 8.12 -18.19 8.84
CA ALA A 46 8.36 -17.12 9.79
C ALA A 46 9.72 -16.47 9.58
N GLU A 47 10.77 -17.28 9.42
CA GLU A 47 12.12 -16.80 9.16
C GLU A 47 12.21 -16.01 7.87
N ARG A 48 11.63 -16.56 6.80
CA ARG A 48 11.68 -15.93 5.49
C ARG A 48 10.96 -14.57 5.48
N ILE A 49 9.75 -14.50 6.05
CA ILE A 49 9.03 -13.23 6.17
C ILE A 49 9.80 -12.23 7.03
N ALA A 50 10.33 -12.65 8.18
CA ALA A 50 11.11 -11.79 9.06
C ALA A 50 12.40 -11.27 8.39
N ALA A 51 13.06 -12.12 7.60
CA ALA A 51 14.28 -11.79 6.89
C ALA A 51 14.04 -10.83 5.73
N ASP A 52 13.00 -11.05 4.92
CA ASP A 52 12.77 -10.28 3.70
C ASP A 52 12.09 -8.93 3.98
N PHE A 53 11.07 -8.92 4.83
CA PHE A 53 10.30 -7.71 5.14
C PHE A 53 10.84 -6.90 6.32
N LYS A 54 11.81 -7.44 7.09
CA LYS A 54 12.38 -6.81 8.28
C LYS A 54 11.31 -6.36 9.30
N ILE A 55 10.22 -7.12 9.42
CA ILE A 55 9.13 -6.86 10.36
C ILE A 55 9.06 -7.95 11.46
N PRO A 56 8.57 -7.60 12.66
CA PRO A 56 8.24 -8.57 13.70
C PRO A 56 7.27 -9.66 13.20
N VAL A 57 7.58 -10.91 13.52
CA VAL A 57 6.70 -12.07 13.31
C VAL A 57 6.33 -12.66 14.66
N ARG A 58 5.03 -12.87 14.88
CA ARG A 58 4.47 -13.34 16.15
C ARG A 58 3.78 -14.68 15.95
N ILE A 59 4.32 -15.73 16.56
CA ILE A 59 3.72 -17.05 16.53
C ILE A 59 2.69 -17.14 17.65
N ILE A 60 1.42 -17.34 17.31
CA ILE A 60 0.32 -17.45 18.28
C ILE A 60 0.06 -18.93 18.57
N LEU A 61 0.35 -19.34 19.81
CA LEU A 61 0.12 -20.70 20.29
C LEU A 61 -0.83 -20.69 21.48
N GLY A 62 -1.97 -21.36 21.34
CA GLY A 62 -2.91 -21.57 22.45
C GLY A 62 -2.37 -22.57 23.46
N GLU A 63 -3.08 -22.77 24.58
CA GLU A 63 -2.69 -23.74 25.62
C GLU A 63 -2.52 -25.16 25.07
N ARG A 64 -3.39 -25.57 24.14
CA ARG A 64 -3.34 -26.89 23.49
C ARG A 64 -2.18 -27.05 22.51
N ASP A 65 -1.60 -25.94 22.06
CA ASP A 65 -0.53 -25.90 21.08
C ASP A 65 0.83 -25.57 21.72
N ALA A 66 0.91 -25.55 23.05
CA ALA A 66 2.11 -25.12 23.78
C ALA A 66 3.35 -25.99 23.46
N SER A 67 3.15 -27.27 23.16
CA SER A 67 4.23 -28.17 22.73
C SER A 67 4.87 -27.77 21.40
N LEU A 68 4.14 -27.06 20.53
CA LEU A 68 4.66 -26.58 19.24
C LEU A 68 5.72 -25.49 19.41
N ALA A 69 5.84 -24.88 20.59
CA ALA A 69 6.80 -23.81 20.86
C ALA A 69 8.26 -24.26 20.63
N GLU A 70 8.56 -25.53 20.89
CA GLU A 70 9.90 -26.11 20.72
C GLU A 70 10.37 -26.04 19.27
N THR A 71 9.46 -26.08 18.28
CA THR A 71 9.79 -25.95 16.86
C THR A 71 10.29 -24.54 16.50
N PHE A 72 9.87 -23.51 17.25
CA PHE A 72 10.25 -22.12 16.99
C PHE A 72 11.42 -21.63 17.84
N ALA A 73 11.79 -22.36 18.89
CA ALA A 73 12.93 -22.04 19.75
C ALA A 73 14.30 -21.94 19.03
N PRO A 74 14.63 -22.78 18.03
CA PRO A 74 15.95 -22.75 17.38
C PRO A 74 16.08 -21.71 16.28
N LEU A 75 15.06 -20.90 16.00
CA LEU A 75 15.09 -19.98 14.86
C LEU A 75 16.13 -18.85 15.08
N PRO A 76 17.12 -18.66 14.18
CA PRO A 76 18.12 -17.58 14.26
C PRO A 76 17.54 -16.16 14.30
N SER A 77 16.35 -15.94 13.76
CA SER A 77 15.80 -14.58 13.63
C SER A 77 15.30 -14.04 14.98
N THR A 78 15.91 -12.96 15.46
CA THR A 78 15.45 -12.22 16.66
C THR A 78 14.13 -11.48 16.46
N ASN A 79 13.66 -11.37 15.22
CA ASN A 79 12.38 -10.75 14.87
C ASN A 79 11.20 -11.73 14.98
N VAL A 80 11.44 -13.01 15.29
CA VAL A 80 10.38 -13.99 15.53
C VAL A 80 10.18 -14.15 17.04
N SER A 81 8.93 -14.01 17.49
CA SER A 81 8.56 -14.15 18.91
C SER A 81 7.38 -15.09 19.07
N VAL A 82 7.36 -15.88 20.14
CA VAL A 82 6.28 -16.83 20.43
C VAL A 82 5.37 -16.27 21.51
N CYS A 83 4.09 -16.11 21.20
CA CYS A 83 3.03 -15.71 22.12
C CYS A 83 2.32 -16.96 22.68
N LEU A 84 2.76 -17.40 23.86
CA LEU A 84 2.19 -18.57 24.56
C LEU A 84 1.09 -18.19 25.56
N LYS A 85 0.18 -19.15 25.80
CA LYS A 85 -0.80 -19.14 26.90
C LYS A 85 -1.61 -17.84 26.98
N ARG A 86 -2.11 -17.38 25.83
CA ARG A 86 -2.91 -16.16 25.71
C ARG A 86 -4.39 -16.47 25.71
N SER A 87 -5.16 -15.63 26.39
CA SER A 87 -6.62 -15.58 26.28
C SER A 87 -7.04 -15.21 24.85
N LEU A 88 -8.28 -15.54 24.46
CA LEU A 88 -8.81 -15.15 23.15
C LEU A 88 -8.78 -13.62 22.92
N ALA A 89 -8.97 -12.82 23.97
CA ALA A 89 -8.89 -11.36 23.90
C ALA A 89 -7.47 -10.89 23.59
N GLU A 90 -6.45 -11.48 24.23
CA GLU A 90 -5.05 -11.16 23.92
C GLU A 90 -4.65 -11.61 22.52
N VAL A 91 -5.12 -12.78 22.07
CA VAL A 91 -4.92 -13.25 20.69
C VAL A 91 -5.54 -12.27 19.69
N ALA A 92 -6.77 -11.83 19.92
CA ALA A 92 -7.43 -10.83 19.08
C ALA A 92 -6.67 -9.50 19.05
N ALA A 93 -6.10 -9.06 20.18
CA ALA A 93 -5.28 -7.84 20.24
C ALA A 93 -3.98 -7.97 19.44
N VAL A 94 -3.32 -9.14 19.46
CA VAL A 94 -2.16 -9.42 18.61
C VAL A 94 -2.56 -9.37 17.14
N MET A 95 -3.66 -10.04 16.77
CA MET A 95 -4.17 -10.07 15.39
C MET A 95 -4.54 -8.67 14.88
N ALA A 96 -5.25 -7.87 15.67
CA ALA A 96 -5.66 -6.51 15.30
C ALA A 96 -4.47 -5.59 14.95
N ARG A 97 -3.30 -5.86 15.56
CA ARG A 97 -2.04 -5.14 15.34
C ARG A 97 -1.16 -5.76 14.25
N SER A 98 -1.58 -6.86 13.64
CA SER A 98 -0.83 -7.48 12.56
C SER A 98 -1.21 -6.88 11.21
N ARG A 99 -0.19 -6.61 10.38
CA ARG A 99 -0.31 -6.28 8.97
C ARG A 99 -0.93 -7.43 8.18
N LEU A 100 -0.57 -8.65 8.53
CA LEU A 100 -1.14 -9.88 7.98
C LEU A 100 -1.21 -10.95 9.08
N VAL A 101 -2.29 -11.72 9.12
CA VAL A 101 -2.42 -12.95 9.90
C VAL A 101 -2.42 -14.13 8.94
N LEU A 102 -1.51 -15.10 9.12
CA LEU A 102 -1.59 -16.39 8.45
C LEU A 102 -2.03 -17.46 9.45
N THR A 103 -3.01 -18.26 9.07
CA THR A 103 -3.54 -19.31 9.94
C THR A 103 -4.13 -20.45 9.14
N ASN A 104 -4.31 -21.60 9.76
CA ASN A 104 -5.03 -22.71 9.16
C ASN A 104 -6.54 -22.40 9.01
N ASP A 105 -7.25 -23.22 8.22
CA ASP A 105 -8.71 -23.35 8.25
C ASP A 105 -9.21 -23.74 9.67
N SER A 106 -9.35 -22.74 10.54
CA SER A 106 -9.64 -22.86 11.97
C SER A 106 -10.38 -21.61 12.47
N GLY A 107 -10.93 -21.66 13.68
CA GLY A 107 -11.68 -20.52 14.24
C GLY A 107 -10.86 -19.23 14.38
N LEU A 108 -9.53 -19.32 14.49
CA LEU A 108 -8.65 -18.16 14.59
C LEU A 108 -8.63 -17.30 13.31
N MET A 109 -8.93 -17.90 12.15
CA MET A 109 -9.13 -17.18 10.90
C MET A 109 -10.34 -16.23 10.95
N HIS A 110 -11.45 -16.68 11.51
CA HIS A 110 -12.64 -15.82 11.66
C HIS A 110 -12.39 -14.73 12.70
N LEU A 111 -11.66 -15.05 13.78
CA LEU A 111 -11.27 -14.07 14.78
C LEU A 111 -10.37 -12.98 14.16
N SER A 112 -9.35 -13.36 13.38
CA SER A 112 -8.47 -12.37 12.73
C SER A 112 -9.23 -11.48 11.76
N SER A 113 -10.10 -12.07 10.93
CA SER A 113 -10.99 -11.33 10.02
C SER A 113 -11.88 -10.33 10.79
N ALA A 114 -12.48 -10.75 11.91
CA ALA A 114 -13.32 -9.90 12.75
C ALA A 114 -12.56 -8.75 13.42
N THR A 115 -11.26 -8.90 13.68
CA THR A 115 -10.39 -7.80 14.15
C THR A 115 -10.02 -6.81 13.04
N GLY A 116 -10.47 -7.04 11.80
CA GLY A 116 -10.15 -6.25 10.62
C GLY A 116 -8.75 -6.50 10.06
N ALA A 117 -7.99 -7.43 10.64
CA ALA A 117 -6.66 -7.78 10.18
C ALA A 117 -6.74 -8.58 8.87
N PRO A 118 -5.99 -8.19 7.81
CA PRO A 118 -5.85 -8.98 6.61
C PRO A 118 -5.45 -10.40 6.99
N THR A 119 -6.20 -11.38 6.50
CA THR A 119 -6.06 -12.78 6.86
C THR A 119 -5.79 -13.63 5.63
N ALA A 120 -4.70 -14.38 5.63
CA ALA A 120 -4.44 -15.43 4.66
C ALA A 120 -4.64 -16.79 5.33
N ALA A 121 -5.69 -17.50 4.90
CA ALA A 121 -6.03 -18.79 5.50
C ALA A 121 -5.54 -19.96 4.66
N LEU A 122 -4.86 -20.91 5.29
CA LEU A 122 -4.32 -22.12 4.64
C LEU A 122 -5.39 -23.21 4.62
N PHE A 123 -5.89 -23.51 3.42
CA PHE A 123 -6.92 -24.54 3.22
C PHE A 123 -6.29 -25.80 2.63
N GLY A 124 -6.42 -26.91 3.36
CA GLY A 124 -5.99 -28.24 2.91
C GLY A 124 -7.18 -29.12 2.53
N PRO A 125 -7.77 -29.89 3.46
CA PRO A 125 -8.82 -30.86 3.10
C PRO A 125 -10.17 -30.25 2.69
N THR A 126 -10.43 -29.00 3.06
CA THR A 126 -11.68 -28.26 2.84
C THR A 126 -11.55 -27.30 1.66
N HIS A 127 -12.65 -26.66 1.26
CA HIS A 127 -12.70 -25.75 0.12
C HIS A 127 -13.47 -24.48 0.48
N GLU A 128 -13.04 -23.33 -0.05
CA GLU A 128 -13.65 -22.02 0.23
C GLU A 128 -15.12 -21.94 -0.21
N GLN A 129 -15.48 -22.64 -1.28
CA GLN A 129 -16.87 -22.73 -1.78
C GLN A 129 -17.87 -23.29 -0.74
N LEU A 130 -17.39 -23.93 0.34
CA LEU A 130 -18.24 -24.34 1.45
C LEU A 130 -18.73 -23.17 2.31
N GLY A 131 -18.22 -21.94 2.08
CA GLY A 131 -18.69 -20.72 2.74
C GLY A 131 -18.03 -20.43 4.09
N PHE A 132 -17.08 -21.26 4.54
CA PHE A 132 -16.39 -21.10 5.82
C PHE A 132 -15.06 -20.34 5.72
N TYR A 133 -14.86 -19.54 4.68
CA TYR A 133 -13.62 -18.79 4.44
C TYR A 133 -13.65 -17.41 5.16
N PRO A 134 -12.51 -16.70 5.28
CA PRO A 134 -12.48 -15.39 5.91
C PRO A 134 -13.11 -14.32 4.99
N LEU A 135 -13.88 -13.38 5.55
CA LEU A 135 -14.75 -12.46 4.79
C LEU A 135 -14.33 -10.98 4.87
N GLY A 136 -13.14 -10.70 5.37
CA GLY A 136 -12.58 -9.36 5.44
C GLY A 136 -12.14 -8.83 4.07
N LEU A 137 -12.07 -7.50 3.94
CA LEU A 137 -11.78 -6.80 2.67
C LEU A 137 -10.48 -7.26 1.98
N HIS A 138 -9.48 -7.66 2.77
CA HIS A 138 -8.16 -8.07 2.29
C HIS A 138 -7.88 -9.55 2.53
N ASP A 139 -8.89 -10.30 2.95
CA ASP A 139 -8.74 -11.70 3.29
C ASP A 139 -8.58 -12.55 2.02
N THR A 140 -7.83 -13.64 2.15
CA THR A 140 -7.57 -14.58 1.05
C THR A 140 -7.49 -16.01 1.57
N VAL A 141 -7.75 -16.96 0.69
CA VAL A 141 -7.51 -18.39 0.92
C VAL A 141 -6.30 -18.81 0.09
N ILE A 142 -5.29 -19.35 0.77
CA ILE A 142 -4.13 -19.98 0.13
C ILE A 142 -4.38 -21.47 0.13
N SER A 143 -4.42 -22.07 -1.07
CA SER A 143 -4.63 -23.51 -1.21
C SER A 143 -4.08 -24.05 -2.52
N VAL A 144 -4.14 -25.36 -2.71
CA VAL A 144 -3.68 -26.05 -3.93
C VAL A 144 -4.86 -26.53 -4.77
N ASP A 145 -4.82 -26.34 -6.08
CA ASP A 145 -5.89 -26.85 -6.95
C ASP A 145 -5.81 -28.38 -7.07
N GLU A 146 -6.63 -29.08 -6.30
CA GLU A 146 -6.65 -30.54 -6.21
C GLU A 146 -8.08 -31.05 -6.24
N THR A 147 -8.37 -31.95 -7.18
CA THR A 147 -9.72 -32.49 -7.43
C THR A 147 -10.30 -33.30 -6.28
N CYS A 148 -9.46 -33.75 -5.34
CA CYS A 148 -9.94 -34.47 -4.16
C CYS A 148 -10.57 -33.55 -3.10
N ARG A 149 -10.46 -32.22 -3.24
CA ARG A 149 -10.95 -31.23 -2.29
C ARG A 149 -12.36 -30.75 -2.68
N PRO A 150 -13.28 -30.58 -1.73
CA PRO A 150 -13.15 -30.92 -0.32
C PRO A 150 -13.22 -32.44 -0.08
N CYS A 151 -12.27 -32.99 0.67
CA CYS A 151 -12.23 -34.42 1.01
C CYS A 151 -13.28 -34.78 2.08
N SER A 152 -13.72 -33.78 2.86
CA SER A 152 -14.79 -33.87 3.85
C SER A 152 -15.35 -32.48 4.14
N LEU A 153 -16.60 -32.40 4.63
CA LEU A 153 -17.28 -31.13 4.89
C LEU A 153 -16.53 -30.24 5.91
N HIS A 154 -15.92 -30.84 6.94
CA HIS A 154 -15.27 -30.11 8.04
C HIS A 154 -13.77 -30.36 8.18
N GLY A 155 -13.15 -31.13 7.28
CA GLY A 155 -11.75 -31.52 7.42
C GLY A 155 -11.52 -32.33 8.70
N ASN A 156 -12.29 -33.41 8.88
CA ASN A 156 -12.21 -34.30 10.05
C ASN A 156 -11.81 -35.74 9.69
N LYS A 157 -11.61 -36.02 8.41
CA LYS A 157 -11.15 -37.33 7.93
C LYS A 157 -9.67 -37.28 7.57
N PRO A 158 -8.88 -38.31 7.90
CA PRO A 158 -7.52 -38.43 7.41
C PRO A 158 -7.51 -38.47 5.88
N CYS A 159 -6.37 -38.12 5.28
CA CYS A 159 -6.20 -38.29 3.85
C CYS A 159 -6.39 -39.77 3.48
N TYR A 160 -7.11 -40.05 2.40
CA TYR A 160 -7.22 -41.41 1.87
C TYR A 160 -5.92 -41.89 1.19
N ARG A 161 -4.96 -40.96 0.99
CA ARG A 161 -3.60 -41.23 0.52
C ARG A 161 -2.65 -41.39 1.71
N GLU A 162 -1.44 -41.88 1.46
CA GLU A 162 -0.44 -42.17 2.50
C GLU A 162 -0.04 -40.96 3.35
N GLN A 163 0.03 -39.78 2.73
CA GLN A 163 0.33 -38.52 3.39
C GLN A 163 -0.76 -37.51 3.09
N GLN A 164 -0.81 -36.45 3.89
CA GLN A 164 -1.72 -35.34 3.66
C GLN A 164 -1.31 -34.54 2.40
N TYR A 165 -1.72 -35.07 1.24
CA TYR A 165 -1.20 -34.69 -0.07
C TYR A 165 -1.34 -33.20 -0.37
N CYS A 166 -2.47 -32.59 0.00
CA CYS A 166 -2.69 -31.14 -0.18
C CYS A 166 -1.63 -30.32 0.55
N PHE A 167 -1.22 -30.73 1.75
CA PHE A 167 -0.17 -30.04 2.50
C PHE A 167 1.22 -30.43 2.03
N THR A 168 1.44 -31.63 1.49
CA THR A 168 2.71 -31.91 0.79
C THR A 168 2.91 -30.94 -0.38
N ARG A 169 1.86 -30.69 -1.16
CA ARG A 169 1.83 -29.77 -2.32
C ARG A 169 1.82 -28.29 -1.96
N LEU A 170 1.21 -27.91 -0.84
CA LEU A 170 1.21 -26.53 -0.34
C LEU A 170 2.56 -26.25 0.34
N THR A 171 3.59 -25.96 -0.46
CA THR A 171 4.96 -25.76 0.00
C THR A 171 5.14 -24.42 0.71
N VAL A 172 6.26 -24.28 1.44
CA VAL A 172 6.64 -22.99 2.05
C VAL A 172 6.77 -21.91 1.00
N ASP A 173 7.38 -22.21 -0.15
CA ASP A 173 7.53 -21.26 -1.27
C ASP A 173 6.20 -20.74 -1.78
N GLU A 174 5.22 -21.62 -1.93
CA GLU A 174 3.91 -21.25 -2.45
C GLU A 174 3.13 -20.37 -1.47
N VAL A 175 3.12 -20.75 -0.19
CA VAL A 175 2.51 -19.94 0.88
C VAL A 175 3.22 -18.60 1.01
N TYR A 176 4.56 -18.60 1.01
CA TYR A 176 5.36 -17.37 1.08
C TYR A 176 5.06 -16.44 -0.08
N ARG A 177 5.06 -16.93 -1.32
CA ARG A 177 4.82 -16.11 -2.52
C ARG A 177 3.47 -15.40 -2.44
N GLN A 178 2.41 -16.11 -2.05
CA GLN A 178 1.08 -15.51 -1.92
C GLN A 178 1.00 -14.55 -0.73
N ALA A 179 1.61 -14.88 0.40
CA ALA A 179 1.64 -14.03 1.59
C ALA A 179 2.45 -12.74 1.37
N ALA A 180 3.59 -12.83 0.69
CA ALA A 180 4.44 -11.71 0.32
C ALA A 180 3.70 -10.75 -0.62
N ALA A 181 3.07 -11.27 -1.68
CA ALA A 181 2.26 -10.46 -2.59
C ALA A 181 1.11 -9.76 -1.87
N LEU A 182 0.48 -10.44 -0.89
CA LEU A 182 -0.55 -9.83 -0.07
C LEU A 182 0.01 -8.74 0.85
N LEU A 183 1.13 -9.01 1.53
CA LEU A 183 1.84 -8.05 2.39
C LEU A 183 2.25 -6.79 1.62
N GLU A 184 2.83 -6.95 0.44
CA GLU A 184 3.20 -5.83 -0.43
C GLU A 184 1.96 -5.01 -0.77
N ARG A 185 0.90 -5.66 -1.29
CA ARG A 185 -0.34 -4.99 -1.70
C ARG A 185 -1.01 -4.22 -0.56
N ILE A 186 -1.08 -4.78 0.65
CA ILE A 186 -1.71 -4.11 1.80
C ILE A 186 -0.81 -3.05 2.45
N THR A 187 0.49 -3.04 2.14
CA THR A 187 1.41 -1.97 2.56
C THR A 187 1.45 -0.79 1.58
N LEU A 188 0.92 -0.94 0.37
CA LEU A 188 0.85 0.16 -0.57
C LEU A 188 -0.01 1.30 -0.02
N ARG A 189 0.46 2.53 -0.21
CA ARG A 189 -0.27 3.75 0.19
C ARG A 189 -0.71 4.51 -1.05
N PRO A 190 -1.91 5.12 -1.05
CA PRO A 190 -2.25 6.05 -2.12
C PRO A 190 -1.29 7.25 -2.10
N ALA A 191 -1.13 7.92 -3.23
CA ALA A 191 -0.39 9.16 -3.34
C ALA A 191 -1.18 10.22 -4.10
N ALA A 192 -0.92 11.48 -3.75
CA ALA A 192 -1.22 12.62 -4.60
C ALA A 192 0.09 13.07 -5.25
N PHE A 193 0.22 12.81 -6.55
CA PHE A 193 1.24 13.39 -7.41
C PHE A 193 0.76 14.79 -7.81
N ILE A 194 1.54 15.82 -7.50
CA ILE A 194 1.12 17.22 -7.67
C ILE A 194 2.14 17.93 -8.56
N ASP A 195 1.69 18.52 -9.66
CA ASP A 195 2.55 19.41 -10.44
C ASP A 195 2.94 20.65 -9.63
N ARG A 196 4.10 21.23 -9.95
CA ARG A 196 4.66 22.34 -9.18
C ARG A 196 4.06 23.67 -9.63
N ASP A 197 4.44 24.11 -10.83
CA ASP A 197 4.17 25.45 -11.35
C ASP A 197 2.73 25.51 -11.91
N GLY A 198 1.91 26.46 -11.46
CA GLY A 198 0.51 26.56 -11.87
C GLY A 198 -0.46 25.69 -11.07
N THR A 199 0.05 24.74 -10.28
CA THR A 199 -0.76 23.83 -9.45
C THR A 199 -0.50 24.01 -7.95
N LEU A 200 0.73 23.78 -7.48
CA LEU A 200 1.10 23.95 -6.08
C LEU A 200 1.52 25.39 -5.78
N ILE A 201 2.30 25.98 -6.70
CA ILE A 201 2.78 27.37 -6.64
C ILE A 201 2.33 28.12 -7.90
N GLU A 202 2.30 29.45 -7.85
CA GLU A 202 2.01 30.27 -9.02
C GLU A 202 3.04 30.00 -10.13
N ASP A 203 2.58 29.86 -11.38
CA ASP A 203 3.48 29.76 -12.54
C ASP A 203 4.07 31.15 -12.83
N LYS A 204 5.38 31.29 -12.57
CA LYS A 204 6.15 32.51 -12.85
C LYS A 204 7.07 32.38 -14.06
N HIS A 205 6.93 31.29 -14.82
CA HIS A 205 7.76 30.91 -15.96
C HIS A 205 9.26 30.88 -15.63
N TYR A 206 9.83 29.67 -15.54
CA TYR A 206 11.26 29.47 -15.26
C TYR A 206 11.69 30.06 -13.90
N LEU A 207 10.93 29.76 -12.85
CA LEU A 207 11.23 30.17 -11.49
C LEU A 207 12.61 29.66 -11.05
N ALA A 208 13.59 30.57 -11.02
CA ALA A 208 14.97 30.30 -10.64
C ALA A 208 15.35 30.87 -9.26
N ASP A 209 14.52 31.77 -8.73
CA ASP A 209 14.73 32.44 -7.45
C ASP A 209 13.84 31.81 -6.37
N PRO A 210 14.41 31.11 -5.38
CA PRO A 210 13.65 30.46 -4.30
C PRO A 210 12.78 31.43 -3.49
N ASP A 211 13.18 32.70 -3.37
CA ASP A 211 12.43 33.69 -2.59
C ASP A 211 11.18 34.20 -3.30
N LYS A 212 11.02 33.87 -4.59
CA LYS A 212 9.83 34.20 -5.38
C LYS A 212 8.75 33.13 -5.34
N ILE A 213 8.92 32.05 -4.58
CA ILE A 213 7.88 31.03 -4.38
C ILE A 213 6.65 31.68 -3.75
N VAL A 214 5.50 31.55 -4.43
CA VAL A 214 4.19 31.94 -3.91
C VAL A 214 3.25 30.76 -4.12
N PHE A 215 2.66 30.25 -3.04
CA PHE A 215 1.72 29.15 -3.12
C PHE A 215 0.40 29.61 -3.73
N VAL A 216 -0.21 28.74 -4.55
CA VAL A 216 -1.60 28.94 -4.98
C VAL A 216 -2.51 28.97 -3.74
N PRO A 217 -3.59 29.78 -3.74
CA PRO A 217 -4.51 29.84 -2.62
C PRO A 217 -5.01 28.45 -2.17
N GLY A 218 -4.90 28.17 -0.87
CA GLY A 218 -5.32 26.91 -0.28
C GLY A 218 -4.36 25.72 -0.50
N ALA A 219 -3.24 25.88 -1.21
CA ALA A 219 -2.34 24.77 -1.54
C ALA A 219 -1.78 24.04 -0.31
N LEU A 220 -1.27 24.77 0.67
CA LEU A 220 -0.73 24.16 1.89
C LEU A 220 -1.81 23.47 2.73
N GLU A 221 -3.04 23.99 2.74
CA GLU A 221 -4.18 23.34 3.42
C GLU A 221 -4.58 22.05 2.69
N ALA A 222 -4.64 22.10 1.35
CA ALA A 222 -4.94 20.96 0.51
C ALA A 222 -3.96 19.80 0.76
N VAL A 223 -2.66 20.08 0.77
CA VAL A 223 -1.62 19.07 1.04
C VAL A 223 -1.79 18.47 2.44
N ARG A 224 -2.07 19.29 3.47
CA ARG A 224 -2.35 18.76 4.83
C ARG A 224 -3.53 17.80 4.85
N LYS A 225 -4.65 18.17 4.20
CA LYS A 225 -5.85 17.32 4.11
C LYS A 225 -5.53 15.98 3.44
N LEU A 226 -4.76 16.00 2.35
CA LEU A 226 -4.33 14.79 1.66
C LEU A 226 -3.43 13.90 2.52
N LYS A 227 -2.46 14.48 3.25
CA LYS A 227 -1.62 13.70 4.19
C LYS A 227 -2.45 13.09 5.32
N GLN A 228 -3.42 13.83 5.85
CA GLN A 228 -4.34 13.34 6.90
C GLN A 228 -5.24 12.20 6.40
N ALA A 229 -5.60 12.20 5.11
CA ALA A 229 -6.28 11.09 4.45
C ALA A 229 -5.36 9.89 4.15
N GLY A 230 -4.08 9.94 4.52
CA GLY A 230 -3.14 8.84 4.34
C GLY A 230 -2.45 8.79 2.98
N CYS A 231 -2.60 9.84 2.15
CA CYS A 231 -1.86 9.95 0.90
C CYS A 231 -0.40 10.36 1.15
N LEU A 232 0.49 9.72 0.42
CA LEU A 232 1.83 10.26 0.17
C LEU A 232 1.73 11.49 -0.75
N ILE A 233 2.60 12.47 -0.55
CA ILE A 233 2.66 13.69 -1.35
C ILE A 233 3.95 13.68 -2.15
N VAL A 234 3.82 13.59 -3.47
CA VAL A 234 4.96 13.59 -4.38
C VAL A 234 4.83 14.75 -5.35
N VAL A 235 5.77 15.70 -5.31
CA VAL A 235 5.77 16.80 -6.27
C VAL A 235 6.48 16.33 -7.55
N VAL A 236 5.85 16.50 -8.72
CA VAL A 236 6.39 16.01 -10.01
C VAL A 236 6.35 17.10 -11.07
N SER A 237 7.51 17.55 -11.55
CA SER A 237 7.58 18.76 -12.40
C SER A 237 8.47 18.62 -13.64
N ASN A 238 8.03 19.21 -14.75
CA ASN A 238 8.89 19.38 -15.94
C ASN A 238 9.66 20.70 -15.81
N GLN A 239 10.99 20.65 -15.73
CA GLN A 239 11.88 21.81 -15.58
C GLN A 239 12.76 22.03 -16.82
N SER A 240 12.14 22.26 -17.98
CA SER A 240 12.87 22.47 -19.25
C SER A 240 13.72 23.74 -19.32
N GLY A 241 13.64 24.63 -18.32
CA GLY A 241 14.56 25.77 -18.21
C GLY A 241 16.03 25.34 -18.16
N VAL A 242 16.29 24.12 -17.63
CA VAL A 242 17.61 23.51 -17.63
C VAL A 242 18.07 23.19 -19.05
N ALA A 243 17.30 22.39 -19.80
CA ALA A 243 17.64 22.07 -21.19
C ALA A 243 17.68 23.29 -22.13
N ARG A 244 17.03 24.39 -21.78
CA ARG A 244 17.09 25.67 -22.51
C ARG A 244 18.29 26.54 -22.11
N GLY A 245 19.14 26.08 -21.19
CA GLY A 245 20.31 26.82 -20.73
C GLY A 245 20.02 28.04 -19.86
N PHE A 246 18.80 28.20 -19.33
CA PHE A 246 18.43 29.35 -18.50
C PHE A 246 19.07 29.28 -17.11
N PHE A 247 19.25 28.07 -16.58
CA PHE A 247 19.91 27.80 -15.30
C PHE A 247 20.33 26.34 -15.18
N PRO A 248 21.34 26.02 -14.35
CA PRO A 248 21.72 24.63 -14.06
C PRO A 248 20.71 23.93 -13.14
N THR A 249 20.77 22.61 -13.07
CA THR A 249 19.96 21.78 -12.15
C THR A 249 20.10 22.18 -10.69
N THR A 250 21.27 22.64 -10.27
CA THR A 250 21.50 23.14 -8.90
C THR A 250 20.59 24.32 -8.53
N THR A 251 20.10 25.07 -9.51
CA THR A 251 19.10 26.13 -9.27
C THR A 251 17.73 25.52 -8.96
N VAL A 252 17.34 24.49 -9.68
CA VAL A 252 16.11 23.72 -9.42
C VAL A 252 16.16 23.10 -8.04
N ASP A 253 17.29 22.51 -7.66
CA ASP A 253 17.49 21.91 -6.33
C ASP A 253 17.31 22.93 -5.20
N ARG A 254 17.85 24.15 -5.36
CA ARG A 254 17.66 25.24 -4.38
C ARG A 254 16.20 25.67 -4.26
N VAL A 255 15.47 25.74 -5.38
CA VAL A 255 14.03 26.04 -5.37
C VAL A 255 13.25 24.92 -4.67
N HIS A 256 13.57 23.66 -4.93
CA HIS A 256 12.92 22.52 -4.28
C HIS A 256 13.25 22.40 -2.79
N GLN A 257 14.47 22.73 -2.39
CA GLN A 257 14.84 22.83 -0.99
C GLN A 257 13.99 23.89 -0.29
N ARG A 258 13.90 25.09 -0.87
CA ARG A 258 13.10 26.17 -0.29
C ARG A 258 11.61 25.83 -0.24
N LEU A 259 11.08 25.20 -1.29
CA LEU A 259 9.71 24.69 -1.32
C LEU A 259 9.47 23.71 -0.17
N THR A 260 10.39 22.77 0.04
CA THR A 260 10.33 21.79 1.13
C THR A 260 10.33 22.47 2.50
N GLU A 261 11.21 23.45 2.73
CA GLU A 261 11.27 24.22 3.98
C GLU A 261 9.96 24.95 4.27
N LEU A 262 9.39 25.63 3.28
CA LEU A 262 8.12 26.36 3.43
C LEU A 262 6.95 25.41 3.72
N MET A 263 6.89 24.26 3.03
CA MET A 263 5.90 23.22 3.28
C MET A 263 6.10 22.53 4.65
N ALA A 264 7.34 22.32 5.07
CA ALA A 264 7.67 21.75 6.37
C ALA A 264 7.29 22.68 7.52
N ALA A 265 7.55 24.00 7.39
CA ALA A 265 7.10 25.00 8.35
C ALA A 265 5.58 25.04 8.49
N ALA A 266 4.87 24.68 7.42
CA ALA A 266 3.44 24.48 7.42
C ALA A 266 3.00 23.11 7.98
N GLY A 267 3.89 22.17 8.26
CA GLY A 267 3.54 20.82 8.72
C GLY A 267 3.03 19.91 7.59
N CYS A 268 3.37 20.21 6.35
CA CYS A 268 2.94 19.48 5.16
C CYS A 268 4.08 19.22 4.17
N ALA A 269 5.28 18.93 4.67
CA ALA A 269 6.43 18.58 3.85
C ALA A 269 6.07 17.47 2.84
N PRO A 270 6.53 17.55 1.58
CA PRO A 270 6.36 16.49 0.62
C PRO A 270 7.13 15.24 1.07
N ASP A 271 6.61 14.06 0.71
CA ASP A 271 7.31 12.79 0.94
C ASP A 271 8.41 12.57 -0.12
N ASP A 272 8.28 13.19 -1.30
CA ASP A 272 9.29 13.19 -2.36
C ASP A 272 9.08 14.34 -3.37
N ILE A 273 10.13 14.74 -4.08
CA ILE A 273 10.10 15.72 -5.18
C ILE A 273 10.91 15.18 -6.37
N ARG A 274 10.28 15.06 -7.53
CA ARG A 274 10.90 14.62 -8.78
C ARG A 274 10.77 15.70 -9.84
N PHE A 275 11.81 15.83 -10.68
CA PHE A 275 11.73 16.70 -11.84
C PHE A 275 12.44 16.14 -13.06
N CYS A 276 11.98 16.58 -14.24
CA CYS A 276 12.63 16.30 -15.52
C CYS A 276 13.31 17.56 -16.06
N PRO A 277 14.65 17.59 -16.21
CA PRO A 277 15.36 18.72 -16.83
C PRO A 277 15.29 18.73 -18.36
N HIS A 278 14.95 17.59 -18.98
CA HIS A 278 15.12 17.35 -20.42
C HIS A 278 14.10 18.07 -21.30
N LEU A 279 14.52 18.35 -22.55
CA LEU A 279 13.68 18.84 -23.64
C LEU A 279 14.18 18.24 -24.98
N PRO A 280 13.30 17.72 -25.86
CA PRO A 280 13.74 17.11 -27.12
C PRO A 280 14.64 18.01 -27.97
N ASP A 281 14.23 19.28 -28.12
CA ASP A 281 14.96 20.31 -28.87
C ASP A 281 15.66 21.30 -27.92
N GLY A 282 16.20 20.81 -26.81
CA GLY A 282 16.95 21.63 -25.84
C GLY A 282 18.25 22.22 -26.41
N ASP A 283 18.63 23.40 -25.92
CA ASP A 283 19.89 24.07 -26.28
C ASP A 283 21.10 23.42 -25.59
N ASP A 284 20.93 22.95 -24.35
CA ASP A 284 21.98 22.24 -23.59
C ASP A 284 22.07 20.77 -24.03
N PRO A 285 23.19 20.33 -24.65
CA PRO A 285 23.36 18.97 -25.11
C PRO A 285 23.25 17.90 -24.02
N ALA A 286 23.54 18.23 -22.76
CA ALA A 286 23.44 17.29 -21.64
C ALA A 286 21.99 16.91 -21.31
N TYR A 287 21.04 17.79 -21.64
CA TYR A 287 19.62 17.60 -21.34
C TYR A 287 18.74 17.59 -22.61
N ARG A 288 19.35 17.62 -23.79
CA ARG A 288 18.67 17.51 -25.07
C ARG A 288 18.35 16.05 -25.39
N GLY A 289 17.11 15.79 -25.80
CA GLY A 289 16.69 14.50 -26.34
C GLY A 289 15.45 13.93 -25.67
N ASP A 290 15.07 12.75 -26.14
CA ASP A 290 13.96 12.00 -25.54
C ASP A 290 14.40 11.37 -24.21
N CYS A 291 13.48 11.30 -23.26
CA CYS A 291 13.72 10.70 -21.95
C CYS A 291 12.43 10.06 -21.45
N GLU A 292 12.51 9.19 -20.44
CA GLU A 292 11.32 8.54 -19.88
C GLU A 292 10.62 9.36 -18.77
N CYS A 293 11.31 10.37 -18.23
CA CYS A 293 10.80 11.15 -17.10
C CYS A 293 9.94 12.36 -17.51
N ARG A 294 10.07 12.89 -18.72
CA ARG A 294 9.33 14.11 -19.14
C ARG A 294 7.85 13.79 -19.32
N LYS A 295 6.97 14.46 -18.57
CA LYS A 295 5.51 14.40 -18.81
C LYS A 295 5.24 14.85 -20.26
N PRO A 296 4.47 14.10 -21.07
CA PRO A 296 3.40 13.16 -20.68
C PRO A 296 3.82 11.72 -20.35
N LYS A 297 5.11 11.36 -20.42
CA LYS A 297 5.54 10.01 -20.03
C LYS A 297 5.43 9.81 -18.51
N PRO A 298 5.15 8.59 -18.03
CA PRO A 298 4.86 8.33 -16.62
C PRO A 298 6.10 8.08 -15.75
N GLY A 299 7.33 8.17 -16.30
CA GLY A 299 8.53 7.65 -15.64
C GLY A 299 8.80 8.22 -14.24
N MET A 300 8.51 9.50 -13.98
CA MET A 300 8.63 10.08 -12.63
C MET A 300 7.65 9.44 -11.62
N LEU A 301 6.40 9.20 -12.04
CA LEU A 301 5.36 8.60 -11.21
C LEU A 301 5.67 7.13 -10.94
N GLU A 302 6.07 6.38 -11.97
CA GLU A 302 6.43 4.96 -11.84
C GLU A 302 7.65 4.75 -10.95
N GLN A 303 8.66 5.62 -11.06
CA GLN A 303 9.83 5.57 -10.20
C GLN A 303 9.45 5.80 -8.73
N ALA A 304 8.71 6.87 -8.45
CA ALA A 304 8.22 7.15 -7.10
C ALA A 304 7.32 6.02 -6.59
N GLY A 305 6.50 5.42 -7.45
CA GLY A 305 5.61 4.33 -7.07
C GLY A 305 6.34 3.07 -6.62
N ARG A 306 7.46 2.73 -7.28
CA ARG A 306 8.34 1.63 -6.86
C ARG A 306 9.06 1.94 -5.55
N GLU A 307 9.64 3.13 -5.43
CA GLU A 307 10.51 3.49 -4.30
C GLU A 307 9.73 3.78 -3.00
N LEU A 308 8.51 4.31 -3.11
CA LEU A 308 7.68 4.70 -1.96
C LEU A 308 6.53 3.71 -1.67
N HIS A 309 6.44 2.62 -2.43
CA HIS A 309 5.38 1.61 -2.35
C HIS A 309 3.98 2.24 -2.49
N ILE A 310 3.74 2.87 -3.64
CA ILE A 310 2.48 3.59 -3.91
C ILE A 310 1.47 2.68 -4.61
N ASP A 311 0.22 2.73 -4.15
CA ASP A 311 -0.92 2.15 -4.88
C ASP A 311 -1.36 3.10 -6.00
N MET A 312 -0.81 2.91 -7.20
CA MET A 312 -1.10 3.77 -8.35
C MET A 312 -2.60 3.86 -8.68
N LYS A 313 -3.34 2.76 -8.52
CA LYS A 313 -4.78 2.71 -8.83
C LYS A 313 -5.63 3.52 -7.86
N ARG A 314 -5.13 3.74 -6.64
CA ARG A 314 -5.75 4.58 -5.61
C ARG A 314 -5.09 5.96 -5.51
N SER A 315 -4.22 6.29 -6.46
CA SER A 315 -3.47 7.54 -6.49
C SER A 315 -4.00 8.52 -7.53
N TYR A 316 -3.57 9.76 -7.40
CA TYR A 316 -4.06 10.89 -8.20
C TYR A 316 -2.89 11.68 -8.79
N MET A 317 -3.00 12.07 -10.06
CA MET A 317 -2.15 13.09 -10.67
C MET A 317 -2.92 14.41 -10.77
N ILE A 318 -2.44 15.45 -10.10
CA ILE A 318 -3.04 16.78 -10.06
C ILE A 318 -2.13 17.73 -10.84
N GLY A 319 -2.65 18.37 -11.88
CA GLY A 319 -1.88 19.30 -12.71
C GLY A 319 -2.77 20.24 -13.50
N ASP A 320 -2.16 21.24 -14.13
CA ASP A 320 -2.84 22.28 -14.91
C ASP A 320 -2.69 22.07 -16.44
N LYS A 321 -1.83 21.14 -16.87
CA LYS A 321 -1.52 20.93 -18.29
C LYS A 321 -2.06 19.60 -18.81
N PHE A 322 -2.29 19.56 -20.12
CA PHE A 322 -2.69 18.32 -20.79
C PHE A 322 -1.65 17.20 -20.61
N SER A 323 -0.37 17.54 -20.55
CA SER A 323 0.70 16.56 -20.29
C SER A 323 0.59 15.90 -18.91
N ASP A 324 0.03 16.58 -17.91
CA ASP A 324 -0.20 16.01 -16.57
C ASP A 324 -1.31 14.96 -16.62
N ILE A 325 -2.39 15.26 -17.34
CA ILE A 325 -3.51 14.33 -17.54
C ILE A 325 -2.99 13.07 -18.22
N GLN A 326 -2.26 13.21 -19.32
CA GLN A 326 -1.69 12.07 -20.04
C GLN A 326 -0.73 11.26 -19.17
N CYS A 327 0.12 11.93 -18.39
CA CYS A 327 1.06 11.28 -17.47
C CYS A 327 0.33 10.46 -16.40
N GLY A 328 -0.68 11.03 -15.75
CA GLY A 328 -1.46 10.31 -14.74
C GLY A 328 -2.15 9.07 -15.31
N ARG A 329 -2.80 9.21 -16.46
CA ARG A 329 -3.48 8.08 -17.12
C ARG A 329 -2.50 6.99 -17.56
N ALA A 330 -1.35 7.36 -18.12
CA ALA A 330 -0.30 6.42 -18.49
C ALA A 330 0.24 5.65 -17.28
N ALA A 331 0.34 6.32 -16.12
CA ALA A 331 0.79 5.72 -14.86
C ALA A 331 -0.30 4.91 -14.14
N GLY A 332 -1.55 4.94 -14.62
CA GLY A 332 -2.69 4.27 -14.01
C GLY A 332 -3.29 4.98 -12.79
N THR A 333 -3.01 6.28 -12.62
CA THR A 333 -3.63 7.14 -11.60
C THR A 333 -4.88 7.82 -12.14
N ALA A 334 -5.76 8.27 -11.25
CA ALA A 334 -6.81 9.20 -11.64
C ALA A 334 -6.22 10.59 -11.92
N ALA A 335 -6.55 11.20 -13.06
CA ALA A 335 -6.05 12.51 -13.44
C ALA A 335 -7.05 13.61 -13.05
N ILE A 336 -6.60 14.62 -12.31
CA ILE A 336 -7.39 15.78 -11.93
C ILE A 336 -6.76 17.03 -12.54
N LEU A 337 -7.53 17.72 -13.39
CA LEU A 337 -7.15 19.01 -13.94
C LEU A 337 -7.54 20.12 -12.95
N VAL A 338 -6.60 20.97 -12.55
CA VAL A 338 -6.92 22.21 -11.83
C VAL A 338 -7.02 23.38 -12.79
N ARG A 339 -7.86 24.37 -12.49
CA ARG A 339 -8.05 25.60 -13.31
C ARG A 339 -7.05 26.72 -13.01
N THR A 340 -6.14 26.51 -12.07
CA THR A 340 -5.01 27.40 -11.82
C THR A 340 -3.95 27.24 -12.91
N GLY A 341 -2.98 28.15 -13.01
CA GLY A 341 -1.95 28.08 -14.07
C GLY A 341 -2.57 28.12 -15.47
N GLU A 342 -2.16 27.20 -16.34
CA GLU A 342 -2.68 27.01 -17.69
C GLU A 342 -4.01 26.23 -17.73
N GLY A 343 -4.53 25.83 -16.56
CA GLY A 343 -5.67 24.93 -16.39
C GLY A 343 -6.94 25.28 -17.15
N ARG A 344 -7.36 26.56 -17.12
CA ARG A 344 -8.54 27.02 -17.87
C ARG A 344 -8.35 26.89 -19.38
N GLN A 345 -7.15 27.20 -19.86
CA GLN A 345 -6.82 27.06 -21.28
C GLN A 345 -6.77 25.58 -21.67
N THR A 346 -6.18 24.73 -20.82
CA THR A 346 -6.18 23.27 -21.00
C THR A 346 -7.61 22.74 -21.06
N GLU A 347 -8.49 23.12 -20.13
CA GLU A 347 -9.89 22.68 -20.07
C GLU A 347 -10.65 23.01 -21.36
N ASN A 348 -10.47 24.24 -21.87
CA ASN A 348 -11.10 24.70 -23.11
C ASN A 348 -10.60 23.95 -24.36
N ASN A 349 -9.38 23.42 -24.33
CA ASN A 349 -8.74 22.73 -25.45
C ASN A 349 -8.69 21.21 -25.26
N LEU A 350 -9.44 20.67 -24.29
CA LEU A 350 -9.46 19.22 -24.07
C LEU A 350 -10.00 18.49 -25.30
N PRO A 351 -9.32 17.41 -25.74
CA PRO A 351 -9.84 16.56 -26.80
C PRO A 351 -11.21 15.99 -26.43
N SER A 352 -12.07 15.80 -27.43
CA SER A 352 -13.39 15.18 -27.24
C SER A 352 -13.30 13.70 -26.82
N HIS A 353 -12.17 13.04 -27.09
CA HIS A 353 -11.98 11.63 -26.83
C HIS A 353 -11.96 11.32 -25.32
N PRO A 354 -12.84 10.44 -24.80
CA PRO A 354 -12.99 10.20 -23.35
C PRO A 354 -11.70 9.77 -22.64
N TYR A 355 -10.84 9.02 -23.31
CA TYR A 355 -9.56 8.55 -22.77
C TYR A 355 -8.49 9.64 -22.65
N LEU A 356 -8.74 10.84 -23.19
CA LEU A 356 -7.84 11.99 -23.09
C LEU A 356 -8.33 13.04 -22.10
N ARG A 357 -9.51 12.85 -21.50
CA ARG A 357 -10.06 13.80 -20.52
C ARG A 357 -9.53 13.51 -19.10
N PRO A 358 -9.52 14.47 -18.18
CA PRO A 358 -9.27 14.18 -16.78
C PRO A 358 -10.48 13.47 -16.16
N ASP A 359 -10.26 12.72 -15.09
CA ASP A 359 -11.31 12.08 -14.28
C ASP A 359 -12.11 13.13 -13.47
N ALA A 360 -11.50 14.29 -13.18
CA ALA A 360 -12.17 15.43 -12.59
C ALA A 360 -11.53 16.77 -13.02
N VAL A 361 -12.31 17.84 -12.96
CA VAL A 361 -11.82 19.21 -13.08
C VAL A 361 -12.15 19.97 -11.80
N ALA A 362 -11.18 20.68 -11.24
CA ALA A 362 -11.30 21.41 -9.99
C ALA A 362 -10.85 22.87 -10.17
N ASP A 363 -11.40 23.81 -9.39
CA ASP A 363 -11.01 25.22 -9.49
C ASP A 363 -9.56 25.48 -9.05
N GLY A 364 -9.00 24.60 -8.22
CA GLY A 364 -7.63 24.64 -7.74
C GLY A 364 -7.31 23.40 -6.92
N VAL A 365 -6.08 23.30 -6.41
CA VAL A 365 -5.62 22.13 -5.64
C VAL A 365 -6.43 21.90 -4.35
N GLY A 366 -7.02 22.94 -3.76
CA GLY A 366 -7.95 22.82 -2.62
C GLY A 366 -9.19 21.99 -2.95
N ALA A 367 -9.89 22.34 -4.03
CA ALA A 367 -11.06 21.60 -4.49
C ALA A 367 -10.69 20.19 -4.98
N ALA A 368 -9.50 20.01 -5.57
CA ALA A 368 -8.99 18.69 -5.93
C ALA A 368 -8.77 17.81 -4.68
N ALA A 369 -8.23 18.38 -3.60
CA ALA A 369 -8.06 17.66 -2.34
C ALA A 369 -9.40 17.25 -1.72
N GLU A 370 -10.42 18.11 -1.75
CA GLU A 370 -11.77 17.76 -1.29
C GLU A 370 -12.39 16.62 -2.09
N PHE A 371 -12.22 16.64 -3.42
CA PHE A 371 -12.63 15.55 -4.29
C PHE A 371 -11.96 14.22 -3.91
N ILE A 372 -10.66 14.24 -3.62
CA ILE A 372 -9.89 13.06 -3.23
C ILE A 372 -10.35 12.54 -1.86
N VAL A 373 -10.40 13.41 -0.85
CA VAL A 373 -10.76 13.03 0.52
C VAL A 373 -12.17 12.44 0.60
N SER A 374 -13.10 12.88 -0.24
CA SER A 374 -14.44 12.28 -0.31
C SER A 374 -14.49 10.83 -0.84
N ARG A 375 -13.37 10.29 -1.34
CA ARG A 375 -13.25 8.96 -1.97
C ARG A 375 -12.25 8.03 -1.28
N VAL A 376 -11.54 8.52 -0.27
CA VAL A 376 -10.64 7.74 0.58
C VAL A 376 -11.40 7.31 1.83
#